data_AF-A0A453Q6A1-F1
#
_entry.id   AF-A0A453Q6A1-F1
#
_cell.length_a   1.000
_cell.length_b   1.000
_cell.length_c   1.000
_cell.angle_alpha   90.00
_cell.angle_beta   90.00
_cell.angle_gamma   90.00
#
_symmetry.space_group_name_H-M   'P 1'
#
loop_
_entity.id
_entity.type
_entity.pdbx_description
1 polymer ?
#
loop_
_entity_poly.entity_id
_entity_poly.type
_entity_poly.pdbx_seq_one_letter_code
_entity_poly.pdbx_strand_id
1 'polypeptide(L)'
;GSELEDKIQFAWMNQEDDAEETALPSAWYEVLSVLHMMAMLRLSQANSLLLPKTSLEGYHTKVSEENKRASVEVFLKAAGHLECAMHQVLPRMSPEKRKGLPVDLSEGVLKATCMQALGQGN
;
A
#
# COMPACT_ATOMS: atom_id res chain seq x y z
N GLY A 1 -11.14 -9.80 -21.66
CA GLY A 1 -11.62 -9.12 -20.45
C GLY A 1 -13.08 -8.84 -20.67
N SER A 2 -13.93 -9.20 -19.70
CA SER A 2 -15.38 -9.21 -19.87
C SER A 2 -15.94 -7.80 -19.93
N GLU A 3 -17.12 -7.64 -20.54
CA GLU A 3 -17.82 -6.36 -20.72
C GLU A 3 -18.07 -5.58 -19.41
N LEU A 4 -17.77 -6.11 -18.23
CA LEU A 4 -18.04 -5.49 -16.94
C LEU A 4 -16.85 -4.72 -16.35
N GLU A 5 -15.61 -4.97 -16.82
CA GLU A 5 -14.39 -4.41 -16.22
C GLU A 5 -14.36 -2.88 -16.22
N ASP A 6 -15.06 -2.24 -17.16
CA ASP A 6 -15.03 -0.78 -17.37
C ASP A 6 -16.41 -0.10 -17.23
N LYS A 7 -17.40 -0.80 -16.67
CA LYS A 7 -18.77 -0.27 -16.53
C LYS A 7 -19.03 0.44 -15.20
N ILE A 8 -18.18 0.19 -14.20
CA ILE A 8 -18.35 0.73 -12.85
C ILE A 8 -17.23 1.70 -12.59
N GLN A 9 -17.59 2.93 -12.20
CA GLN A 9 -16.67 3.95 -11.76
C GLN A 9 -16.35 3.74 -10.28
N PHE A 10 -15.06 3.68 -9.98
CA PHE A 10 -14.53 3.59 -8.63
C PHE A 10 -13.80 4.89 -8.31
N ALA A 11 -14.00 5.41 -7.10
CA ALA A 11 -13.46 6.68 -6.65
C ALA A 11 -12.61 6.47 -5.40
N TRP A 12 -11.37 6.99 -5.43
CA TRP A 12 -10.42 6.90 -4.34
C TRP A 12 -9.75 8.24 -4.08
N MET A 13 -9.53 8.54 -2.80
CA MET A 13 -8.83 9.75 -2.37
C MET A 13 -7.33 9.64 -2.68
N ASN A 14 -6.78 10.65 -3.34
CA ASN A 14 -5.36 10.72 -3.64
C ASN A 14 -4.59 11.21 -2.40
N GLN A 15 -3.35 10.74 -2.23
CA GLN A 15 -2.52 11.13 -1.07
C GLN A 15 -1.48 12.20 -1.41
N GLU A 16 -1.01 12.24 -2.66
CA GLU A 16 0.10 13.10 -3.08
C GLU A 16 -0.30 14.13 -4.16
N ASP A 17 -1.44 13.96 -4.81
CA ASP A 17 -1.92 14.85 -5.87
C ASP A 17 -2.61 16.11 -5.33
N ASP A 18 -2.58 17.19 -6.12
CA ASP A 18 -3.37 18.41 -5.87
C ASP A 18 -4.88 18.14 -5.92
N ALA A 19 -5.30 17.20 -6.77
CA ALA A 19 -6.68 16.73 -6.81
C ALA A 19 -6.93 15.77 -5.65
N GLU A 20 -7.98 16.01 -4.85
CA GLU A 20 -8.27 15.19 -3.66
C GLU A 20 -8.73 13.77 -3.99
N GLU A 21 -9.30 13.54 -5.18
CA GLU A 21 -9.90 12.27 -5.57
C GLU A 21 -9.64 11.97 -7.05
N THR A 22 -9.42 10.69 -7.35
CA THR A 22 -9.45 10.15 -8.71
C THR A 22 -10.60 9.17 -8.84
N ALA A 23 -11.40 9.32 -9.91
CA ALA A 23 -12.46 8.38 -10.24
C ALA A 23 -12.23 7.76 -11.62
N LEU A 24 -12.12 6.43 -11.69
CA LEU A 24 -11.84 5.70 -12.93
C LEU A 24 -12.80 4.52 -13.12
N PRO A 25 -13.38 4.34 -14.32
CA PRO A 25 -14.19 3.17 -14.64
C PRO A 25 -13.31 1.97 -14.96
N SER A 26 -12.75 1.34 -13.93
CA SER A 26 -11.93 0.13 -14.08
C SER A 26 -11.89 -0.74 -12.83
N ALA A 27 -12.27 -2.00 -12.96
CA ALA A 27 -12.13 -2.99 -11.90
C ALA A 27 -10.65 -3.26 -11.52
N TRP A 28 -9.72 -3.10 -12.46
CA TRP A 28 -8.29 -3.22 -12.17
C TRP A 28 -7.76 -2.03 -11.37
N TYR A 29 -8.33 -0.84 -11.57
CA TYR A 29 -8.04 0.32 -10.73
C TYR A 29 -8.55 0.12 -9.30
N GLU A 30 -9.74 -0.45 -9.14
CA GLU A 30 -10.25 -0.83 -7.81
C GLU A 30 -9.32 -1.81 -7.11
N VAL A 31 -8.93 -2.90 -7.79
CA VAL A 31 -8.01 -3.91 -7.22
C VAL A 31 -6.66 -3.29 -6.88
N LEU A 32 -6.13 -2.42 -7.73
CA LEU A 32 -4.87 -1.71 -7.48
C LEU A 32 -4.96 -0.85 -6.21
N SER A 33 -6.04 -0.07 -6.09
CA SER A 33 -6.28 0.84 -4.96
C SER A 33 -6.46 0.07 -3.65
N VAL A 34 -7.18 -1.05 -3.67
CA VAL A 34 -7.33 -1.94 -2.51
C VAL A 34 -5.99 -2.56 -2.10
N LEU A 35 -5.19 -3.04 -3.05
CA LEU A 35 -3.86 -3.59 -2.73
C LEU A 35 -2.93 -2.53 -2.13
N HIS A 36 -2.94 -1.31 -2.68
CA HIS A 36 -2.19 -0.18 -2.12
C HIS A 36 -2.66 0.15 -0.69
N MET A 37 -3.97 0.28 -0.45
CA MET A 37 -4.53 0.52 0.88
C MET A 37 -4.16 -0.59 1.87
N MET A 38 -4.23 -1.86 1.45
CA MET A 38 -3.81 -3.00 2.27
C MET A 38 -2.33 -2.90 2.64
N ALA A 39 -1.46 -2.55 1.70
CA ALA A 39 -0.05 -2.33 1.97
C ALA A 39 0.17 -1.21 3.00
N MET A 40 -0.48 -0.06 2.80
CA MET A 40 -0.37 1.09 3.70
C MET A 40 -0.87 0.79 5.11
N LEU A 41 -1.98 0.04 5.25
CA LEU A 41 -2.48 -0.41 6.54
C LEU A 41 -1.47 -1.32 7.25
N ARG A 42 -0.82 -2.23 6.51
CA ARG A 42 0.21 -3.12 7.07
C ARG A 42 1.45 -2.34 7.50
N LEU A 43 1.91 -1.36 6.71
CA LEU A 43 3.01 -0.48 7.10
C LEU A 43 2.69 0.26 8.40
N SER A 44 1.48 0.83 8.52
CA SER A 44 1.02 1.49 9.74
C SER A 44 1.00 0.52 10.94
N GLN A 45 0.49 -0.71 10.75
CA GLN A 45 0.48 -1.74 11.79
C GLN A 45 1.90 -2.12 12.23
N ALA A 46 2.82 -2.34 11.30
CA ALA A 46 4.21 -2.69 11.59
C ALA A 46 4.91 -1.56 12.37
N ASN A 47 4.72 -0.32 11.94
CA ASN A 47 5.24 0.86 12.64
C ASN A 47 4.68 0.95 14.07
N SER A 48 3.39 0.70 14.27
CA SER A 48 2.78 0.72 15.61
C SER A 48 3.36 -0.35 16.55
N LEU A 49 3.75 -1.53 16.03
CA LEU A 49 4.41 -2.58 16.83
C LEU A 49 5.79 -2.14 17.32
N LEU A 50 6.46 -1.29 16.54
CA LEU A 50 7.79 -0.76 16.80
C LEU A 50 7.79 0.52 17.66
N LEU A 51 6.62 1.05 18.03
CA LEU A 51 6.56 2.17 18.97
C LEU A 51 6.80 1.67 20.41
N PRO A 52 7.68 2.32 21.18
CA PRO A 52 7.83 2.06 22.61
C PRO A 52 6.50 2.31 23.33
N LYS A 53 5.99 1.32 24.06
CA LYS A 53 4.81 1.50 24.90
C LYS A 53 5.23 2.28 26.15
N THR A 54 4.59 3.40 26.42
CA THR A 54 4.77 4.15 27.67
C THR A 54 4.15 3.34 28.81
N SER A 55 4.98 2.87 29.75
CA SER A 55 4.45 2.38 31.03
C SER A 55 4.08 3.58 31.90
N LEU A 56 3.12 3.40 32.81
CA LEU A 56 2.63 4.42 33.73
C LEU A 56 3.72 4.93 34.70
N GLU A 57 4.88 4.26 34.76
CA GLU A 57 5.96 4.52 35.73
C GLU A 57 7.16 5.30 35.15
N GLY A 58 7.01 5.93 33.97
CA GLY A 58 8.01 6.86 33.44
C GLY A 58 9.29 6.22 32.87
N TYR A 59 9.40 4.89 32.90
CA TYR A 59 10.42 4.16 32.15
C TYR A 59 9.89 3.83 30.75
N HIS A 60 10.51 4.38 29.71
CA HIS A 60 10.25 3.95 28.34
C HIS A 60 10.62 2.47 28.19
N THR A 61 9.61 1.61 28.06
CA THR A 61 9.82 0.18 27.78
C THR A 61 10.33 0.01 26.35
N LYS A 62 11.52 -0.59 26.20
CA LYS A 62 12.07 -0.97 24.89
C LYS A 62 11.06 -1.89 24.16
N VAL A 63 11.03 -1.81 22.83
CA VAL A 63 10.22 -2.69 21.98
C VAL A 63 10.63 -4.15 22.24
N SER A 64 9.65 -5.02 22.51
CA SER A 64 9.86 -6.46 22.70
C SER A 64 10.41 -7.12 21.43
N GLU A 65 11.28 -8.13 21.58
CA GLU A 65 11.77 -8.93 20.44
C GLU A 65 10.65 -9.64 19.68
N GLU A 66 9.56 -9.99 20.36
CA GLU A 66 8.36 -10.54 19.72
C GLU A 66 7.71 -9.51 18.78
N ASN A 67 7.56 -8.26 19.24
CA ASN A 67 7.00 -7.18 18.42
C ASN A 67 7.90 -6.87 17.21
N LYS A 68 9.23 -6.91 17.38
CA LYS A 68 10.17 -6.73 16.26
C LYS A 68 10.04 -7.85 15.24
N ARG A 69 9.95 -9.11 15.68
CA ARG A 69 9.74 -10.25 14.78
C ARG A 69 8.39 -10.14 14.06
N ALA A 70 7.34 -9.77 14.78
CA ALA A 70 6.01 -9.57 14.21
C ALA A 70 5.98 -8.42 13.18
N SER A 71 6.65 -7.30 13.46
CA SER A 71 6.73 -6.18 12.51
C SER A 71 7.41 -6.58 11.21
N VAL A 72 8.48 -7.40 11.27
CA VAL A 72 9.15 -7.94 10.07
C VAL A 72 8.16 -8.71 9.19
N GLU A 73 7.39 -9.64 9.76
CA GLU A 73 6.39 -10.40 8.99
C GLU A 73 5.34 -9.47 8.35
N VAL A 74 4.91 -8.43 9.08
CA VAL A 74 3.93 -7.46 8.59
C VAL A 74 4.52 -6.60 7.46
N PHE A 75 5.78 -6.16 7.55
CA PHE A 75 6.48 -5.44 6.48
C PHE A 75 6.60 -6.29 5.21
N LEU A 76 6.98 -7.56 5.34
CA LEU A 76 7.06 -8.49 4.21
C LEU A 76 5.69 -8.71 3.56
N LYS A 77 4.61 -8.79 4.36
CA LYS A 77 3.25 -8.80 3.80
C LYS A 77 2.95 -7.52 3.04
N ALA A 78 3.29 -6.34 3.56
CA ALA A 78 3.08 -5.07 2.85
C ALA A 78 3.79 -5.06 1.49
N ALA A 79 5.07 -5.47 1.45
CA ALA A 79 5.84 -5.61 0.20
C ALA A 79 5.15 -6.56 -0.79
N GLY A 80 4.66 -7.72 -0.34
CA GLY A 80 3.97 -8.68 -1.20
C GLY A 80 2.69 -8.14 -1.86
N HIS A 81 1.93 -7.26 -1.18
CA HIS A 81 0.77 -6.60 -1.80
C HIS A 81 1.21 -5.63 -2.91
N LEU A 82 2.30 -4.88 -2.70
CA LEU A 82 2.84 -3.94 -3.68
C LEU A 82 3.48 -4.65 -4.87
N GLU A 83 4.18 -5.76 -4.64
CA GLU A 83 4.69 -6.62 -5.71
C GLU A 83 3.55 -7.20 -6.56
N CYS A 84 2.46 -7.65 -5.93
CA CYS A 84 1.27 -8.12 -6.63
C CYS A 84 0.64 -6.99 -7.46
N ALA A 85 0.50 -5.79 -6.89
CA ALA A 85 0.00 -4.61 -7.61
C ALA A 85 0.83 -4.32 -8.87
N MET A 86 2.15 -4.28 -8.75
CA MET A 86 3.04 -3.98 -9.87
C MET A 86 3.10 -5.07 -10.94
N HIS A 87 3.17 -6.35 -10.54
CA HIS A 87 3.44 -7.44 -11.48
C HIS A 87 2.18 -8.14 -11.99
N GLN A 88 1.07 -8.08 -11.25
CA GLN A 88 -0.16 -8.80 -11.60
C GLN A 88 -1.29 -7.86 -12.01
N VAL A 89 -1.34 -6.63 -11.49
CA VAL A 89 -2.44 -5.69 -11.74
C VAL A 89 -2.08 -4.63 -12.78
N LEU A 90 -1.00 -3.87 -12.60
CA LEU A 90 -0.61 -2.83 -13.58
C LEU A 90 -0.51 -3.34 -15.04
N PRO A 91 0.02 -4.54 -15.33
CA PRO A 91 0.10 -5.04 -16.70
C PRO A 91 -1.26 -5.37 -17.32
N ARG A 92 -2.32 -5.55 -16.51
CA ARG A 92 -3.70 -5.78 -16.98
C ARG A 92 -4.38 -4.48 -17.41
N MET A 93 -3.86 -3.33 -17.00
CA MET A 93 -4.43 -2.02 -17.30
C MET A 93 -3.92 -1.50 -18.65
N SER A 94 -4.83 -0.91 -19.45
CA SER A 94 -4.44 -0.26 -20.70
C SER A 94 -3.50 0.92 -20.42
N PRO A 95 -2.64 1.30 -21.39
CA PRO A 95 -1.75 2.45 -21.23
C PRO A 95 -2.50 3.76 -20.90
N GLU A 96 -3.69 3.95 -21.44
CA GLU A 96 -4.53 5.14 -21.20
C GLU A 96 -4.99 5.21 -19.75
N LYS A 97 -5.44 4.09 -19.18
CA LYS A 97 -5.85 4.02 -17.77
C LYS A 97 -4.66 4.22 -16.84
N ARG A 98 -3.49 3.68 -17.18
CA ARG A 98 -2.26 3.88 -16.40
C ARG A 98 -1.82 5.34 -16.34
N LYS A 99 -2.07 6.12 -17.40
CA LYS A 99 -1.80 7.57 -17.41
C LYS A 99 -2.77 8.37 -16.55
N GLY A 100 -3.96 7.83 -16.29
CA GLY A 100 -4.96 8.45 -15.42
C GLY A 100 -4.86 8.02 -13.96
N LEU A 101 -3.82 7.27 -13.58
CA LEU A 101 -3.57 6.93 -12.18
C LEU A 101 -3.05 8.15 -11.42
N PRO A 102 -3.44 8.31 -10.14
CA PRO A 102 -2.83 9.30 -9.27
C PRO A 102 -1.37 8.95 -8.97
N VAL A 103 -0.61 9.92 -8.50
CA VAL A 103 0.83 9.81 -8.25
C VAL A 103 1.15 8.69 -7.27
N ASP A 104 0.34 8.52 -6.22
CA ASP A 104 0.51 7.49 -5.20
C ASP A 104 0.37 6.06 -5.75
N LEU A 105 -0.31 5.88 -6.87
CA LEU A 105 -0.45 4.60 -7.57
C LEU A 105 0.46 4.45 -8.78
N SER A 106 1.39 5.40 -9.00
CA SER A 106 2.39 5.26 -10.05
C SER A 106 3.33 4.09 -9.76
N GLU A 107 3.78 3.39 -10.80
CA GLU A 107 4.69 2.24 -10.66
C GLU A 107 5.97 2.61 -9.89
N GLY A 108 6.47 3.85 -10.06
CA GLY A 108 7.62 4.37 -9.34
C GLY A 108 7.38 4.48 -7.84
N VAL A 109 6.24 5.05 -7.42
CA VAL A 109 5.87 5.17 -6.00
C VAL A 109 5.62 3.80 -5.39
N LEU A 110 4.86 2.93 -6.06
CA LEU A 110 4.62 1.55 -5.59
C LEU A 110 5.93 0.78 -5.38
N LYS A 111 6.89 0.92 -6.31
CA LYS A 111 8.21 0.29 -6.19
C LYS A 111 9.02 0.88 -5.04
N ALA A 112 9.03 2.20 -4.88
CA ALA A 112 9.73 2.86 -3.79
C ALA A 112 9.18 2.41 -2.43
N THR A 113 7.86 2.41 -2.27
CA THR A 113 7.17 1.93 -1.06
C THR A 113 7.44 0.45 -0.81
N CYS A 114 7.48 -0.38 -1.86
CA CYS A 114 7.85 -1.79 -1.74
C CYS A 114 9.28 -1.96 -1.23
N MET A 115 10.23 -1.20 -1.77
CA MET A 115 11.62 -1.22 -1.32
C MET A 115 11.76 -0.72 0.12
N GLN A 116 10.99 0.29 0.52
CA GLN A 116 10.92 0.74 1.91
C GLN A 116 10.42 -0.39 2.82
N ALA A 117 9.32 -1.04 2.48
CA ALA A 117 8.77 -2.15 3.24
C ALA A 117 9.79 -3.29 3.41
N LEU A 118 10.47 -3.69 2.33
CA LEU A 118 11.52 -4.70 2.37
C LEU A 118 12.71 -4.26 3.22
N GLY A 119 13.14 -3.01 3.11
CA GLY A 119 14.22 -2.45 3.91
C GLY A 119 13.91 -2.44 5.41
N GLN A 120 12.65 -2.19 5.78
CA GLN A 120 12.18 -2.23 7.18
C GLN A 120 11.90 -3.66 7.68
N GLY A 121 11.72 -4.61 6.77
CA GLY A 121 11.51 -6.04 7.05
C GLY A 121 12.79 -6.89 7.04
N ASN A 122 13.99 -6.28 7.01
CA ASN A 122 15.29 -6.97 7.06
C ASN A 122 15.95 -6.92 8.44
#